data_AF-A0A7X5DT70-F1
#
_entry.id   AF-A0A7X5DT70-F1
#
_cell.length_a   1.000
_cell.length_b   1.000
_cell.length_c   1.000
_cell.angle_alpha   90.00
_cell.angle_beta   90.00
_cell.angle_gamma   90.00
#
_symmetry.space_group_name_H-M   'P 1'
#
loop_
_entity.id
_entity.type
_entity.pdbx_description
1 polymer ?
#
loop_
_entity_poly.entity_id
_entity_poly.type
_entity_poly.pdbx_seq_one_letter_code
_entity_poly.pdbx_strand_id
1 'polypeptide(L)' 'MILFGSRARGDYKRASDIDLAVSGGDILRFALDVEEETLTPLKYDVINLDGKIQEELRRVIQEEGRVLYEEI' A
#
# COMPACT_ATOMS: atom_id res chain seq x y z
N MET A 1 -5.33 6.65 0.13
CA MET A 1 -4.42 5.54 0.49
C MET A 1 -5.22 4.28 0.73
N ILE A 2 -4.82 3.19 0.08
CA ILE A 2 -5.50 1.89 0.11
C ILE A 2 -4.50 0.84 0.61
N LEU A 3 -4.88 0.07 1.63
CA LEU A 3 -4.21 -1.18 1.99
C LEU A 3 -4.71 -2.28 1.05
N PHE A 4 -3.80 -3.04 0.44
CA PHE A 4 -4.16 -4.21 -0.35
C PHE A 4 -3.37 -5.43 0.12
N GLY A 5 -3.41 -6.53 -0.63
CA GLY A 5 -2.65 -7.73 -0.33
C GLY A 5 -3.18 -8.49 0.89
N SER A 6 -2.29 -9.28 1.49
CA SER A 6 -2.68 -10.27 2.50
C SER A 6 -3.32 -9.68 3.75
N ARG A 7 -2.94 -8.44 4.10
CA ARG A 7 -3.51 -7.72 5.25
C ARG A 7 -4.90 -7.19 4.98
N ALA A 8 -5.16 -6.73 3.76
CA ALA A 8 -6.49 -6.29 3.36
C ALA A 8 -7.49 -7.46 3.28
N ARG A 9 -7.02 -8.64 2.84
CA ARG A 9 -7.81 -9.88 2.80
C ARG A 9 -7.98 -10.56 4.16
N GLY A 10 -7.05 -10.33 5.10
CA GLY A 10 -7.04 -10.96 6.42
C GLY A 10 -6.38 -12.33 6.46
N ASP A 11 -5.70 -12.75 5.39
CA ASP A 11 -4.95 -14.02 5.28
C ASP A 11 -3.43 -13.87 5.52
N TYR A 12 -3.03 -12.74 6.11
CA TYR A 12 -1.64 -12.41 6.42
C TYR A 12 -1.02 -13.33 7.49
N LYS A 13 0.29 -13.51 7.41
CA LYS A 13 1.10 -14.14 8.46
C LYS A 13 1.80 -13.05 9.28
N ARG A 14 2.33 -13.45 10.44
CA ARG A 14 3.02 -12.54 11.38
C ARG A 14 4.07 -11.65 10.72
N ALA A 15 4.82 -12.16 9.75
CA ALA A 15 5.90 -11.46 9.06
C ALA A 15 5.58 -11.15 7.58
N SER A 16 4.31 -11.25 7.16
CA SER A 16 3.91 -10.81 5.82
C SER A 16 4.14 -9.29 5.70
N ASP A 17 4.36 -8.81 4.49
CA ASP A 17 4.59 -7.38 4.20
C ASP A 17 3.30 -6.55 4.29
N ILE A 18 3.44 -5.23 4.25
CA ILE A 18 2.34 -4.26 4.27
C ILE A 18 2.27 -3.60 2.88
N ASP A 19 1.29 -4.01 2.08
CA ASP A 19 1.10 -3.51 0.72
C ASP A 19 0.22 -2.24 0.70
N LEU A 20 0.78 -1.10 0.29
CA LEU A 20 0.09 0.20 0.25
C LEU A 20 0.01 0.75 -1.16
N ALA A 21 -1.20 1.06 -1.63
CA ALA A 21 -1.42 1.78 -2.87
C ALA A 21 -1.77 3.26 -2.55
N VAL A 22 -0.98 4.17 -3.12
CA VAL A 22 -1.02 5.61 -2.82
C VAL A 22 -1.21 6.40 -4.11
N SER A 23 -1.99 7.47 -4.04
CA SER A 23 -2.26 8.42 -5.11
C SER A 23 -2.19 9.82 -4.51
N GLY A 24 -1.65 10.77 -5.28
CA GLY A 24 -1.43 12.15 -4.85
C GLY A 24 -0.18 12.35 -3.98
N GLY A 25 0.27 13.60 -3.91
CA GLY A 25 1.42 14.02 -3.09
C GLY A 25 2.78 13.50 -3.59
N ASP A 26 3.79 13.58 -2.72
CA ASP A 26 5.14 13.05 -2.97
C ASP A 26 5.24 11.60 -2.46
N ILE A 27 4.90 10.66 -3.33
CA ILE A 27 4.83 9.24 -3.00
C ILE A 27 6.23 8.64 -2.74
N LEU A 28 7.27 9.17 -3.41
CA LEU A 28 8.64 8.72 -3.17
C LEU A 28 9.08 9.09 -1.76
N ARG A 29 8.83 10.35 -1.35
CA ARG A 29 9.12 10.80 0.00
C ARG A 29 8.32 10.02 1.03
N PHE A 30 7.03 9.80 0.79
CA PHE A 30 6.18 8.99 1.65
C PHE A 30 6.74 7.58 1.86
N ALA A 31 7.17 6.90 0.80
CA ALA A 31 7.74 5.55 0.92
C ALA A 31 9.02 5.52 1.76
N LEU A 32 9.88 6.54 1.63
CA LEU A 32 11.09 6.68 2.45
C LEU A 32 10.73 6.93 3.93
N ASP A 33 9.83 7.88 4.18
CA ASP A 33 9.41 8.22 5.55
C ASP A 33 8.76 7.02 6.26
N VAL A 34 7.95 6.21 5.55
CA VAL A 34 7.34 5.01 6.13
C VAL A 34 8.39 3.96 6.50
N GLU A 35 9.40 3.76 5.66
CA GLU A 35 10.48 2.79 5.94
C GLU A 35 11.38 3.27 7.09
N GLU A 36 11.68 4.57 7.18
CA GLU A 36 12.62 5.11 8.17
C GLU A 36 11.96 5.44 9.54
N GLU A 37 10.70 5.88 9.55
CA GLU A 37 10.07 6.46 10.75
C GLU A 37 9.10 5.50 11.45
N THR A 38 8.73 4.37 10.83
CA THR A 38 7.81 3.42 11.48
C THR A 38 8.55 2.43 12.37
N LEU A 39 8.02 2.22 13.59
CA LEU A 39 8.60 1.31 14.58
C LEU A 39 8.15 -0.14 14.39
N THR A 40 8.37 -0.69 13.20
CA THR A 40 8.00 -2.07 12.86
C THR A 40 9.13 -2.75 12.09
N PRO A 41 9.41 -4.05 12.34
CA PRO A 41 10.37 -4.81 11.52
C PRO A 41 9.74 -5.32 10.20
N LEU A 42 8.47 -4.99 9.94
CA LEU A 42 7.77 -5.41 8.73
C LEU A 42 8.13 -4.49 7.58
N LYS A 43 8.15 -5.04 6.37
CA LYS A 43 8.40 -4.26 5.15
C LYS A 43 7.12 -3.63 4.62
N TYR A 44 7.28 -2.52 3.92
CA TYR A 44 6.22 -1.88 3.17
C TYR A 44 6.50 -1.99 1.68
N ASP A 45 5.50 -2.44 0.93
CA ASP A 45 5.51 -2.39 -0.53
C ASP A 45 4.56 -1.26 -0.97
N VAL A 46 5.14 -0.11 -1.35
CA VAL A 46 4.39 1.09 -1.74
C VAL A 46 4.27 1.18 -3.26
N ILE A 47 3.03 1.21 -3.76
CA ILE A 47 2.69 1.33 -5.18
C ILE A 47 2.11 2.73 -5.46
N ASN A 48 2.68 3.41 -6.45
CA ASN A 48 2.17 4.67 -6.97
C ASN A 48 1.04 4.42 -8.00
N LEU A 49 -0.20 4.78 -7.64
CA LEU A 49 -1.40 4.65 -8.48
C LEU A 49 -1.51 5.73 -9.58
N ASP A 50 -0.76 6.83 -9.46
CA ASP A 50 -0.72 7.89 -10.48
C ASP A 50 0.19 7.50 -11.66
N GLY A 51 1.05 6.50 -11.44
CA GLY A 51 1.94 5.94 -12.44
C GLY A 51 1.30 4.88 -13.33
N LYS A 52 2.12 4.33 -14.25
CA LYS A 52 1.73 3.14 -15.01
C LYS A 52 1.86 1.91 -14.11
N ILE A 53 0.74 1.25 -13.88
CA ILE A 53 0.65 -0.03 -13.16
C ILE A 53 0.03 -1.08 -14.08
N GLN A 54 0.37 -2.34 -13.86
CA GLN A 54 -0.24 -3.46 -14.59
C GLN A 54 -1.74 -3.51 -14.29
N GLU A 55 -2.55 -3.77 -15.30
CA GLU A 55 -4.01 -3.80 -15.17
C GLU A 55 -4.47 -4.89 -14.18
N GLU A 56 -3.78 -6.03 -14.13
CA GLU A 56 -4.05 -7.07 -13.15
C GLU A 56 -3.83 -6.58 -11.71
N LEU A 57 -2.73 -5.86 -11.46
CA LEU A 57 -2.45 -5.28 -10.14
C LEU A 57 -3.51 -4.23 -9.77
N ARG A 58 -3.90 -3.38 -10.73
CA ARG A 58 -4.94 -2.37 -10.53
C ARG A 58 -6.27 -3.01 -10.13
N ARG A 59 -6.62 -4.11 -10.80
CA ARG A 59 -7.83 -4.89 -10.50
C ARG A 59 -7.77 -5.53 -9.13
N VAL A 60 -6.64 -6.12 -8.74
CA VAL A 60 -6.44 -6.69 -7.40
C VAL A 60 -6.65 -5.61 -6.33
N ILE A 61 -6.02 -4.45 -6.47
CA ILE A 61 -6.17 -3.32 -5.54
C ILE A 61 -7.65 -2.87 -5.44
N GLN A 62 -8.38 -2.86 -6.53
CA GLN A 62 -9.81 -2.50 -6.54
C GLN A 62 -10.71 -3.56 -5.90
N GLU A 63 -10.43 -4.84 -6.12
CA GLU A 63 -11.27 -5.95 -5.64
C GLU A 63 -11.06 -6.23 -4.14
N GLU A 64 -9.82 -6.17 -3.65
CA GLU A 64 -9.49 -6.53 -2.27
C GLU A 64 -9.15 -5.34 -1.37
N GLY A 65 -8.89 -4.17 -1.96
CA GLY A 65 -8.37 -3.00 -1.27
C GLY A 65 -9.29 -2.47 -0.19
N ARG A 66 -8.68 -2.02 0.91
CA ARG A 66 -9.34 -1.32 2.01
C ARG A 66 -8.84 0.12 2.06
N VAL A 67 -9.73 1.09 1.88
CA VAL A 67 -9.38 2.51 2.01
C VAL A 67 -9.01 2.80 3.46
N LEU A 68 -7.78 3.27 3.68
CA LEU A 68 -7.29 3.71 4.99
C LEU A 68 -7.43 5.22 5.19
N TYR A 69 -7.30 5.98 4.10
CA TYR A 69 -7.39 7.44 4.11
C TYR A 69 -7.88 7.95 2.74
N GLU A 70 -8.75 8.94 2.77
CA GLU A 70 -9.24 9.69 1.62
C GLU A 70 -9.36 11.16 2.04
N GLU A 71 -8.80 12.07 1.25
CA GLU A 71 -8.94 13.52 1.46
C GLU A 71 -10.28 13.98 0.86
N ILE A 72 -11.06 14.77 1.62
CA ILE A 72 -12.41 15.27 1.25
C ILE A 72 -12.33 16.74 0.85
#